data_AF-K1ZD47-F1
#
_entry.id   AF-K1ZD47-F1
#
_cell.length_a   1.000
_cell.length_b   1.000
_cell.length_c   1.000
_cell.angle_alpha   90.00
_cell.angle_beta   90.00
_cell.angle_gamma   90.00
#
_symmetry.space_group_name_H-M   'P 1'
#
loop_
_entity.id
_entity.type
_entity.pdbx_description
1 polymer ?
#
loop_
_entity_poly.entity_id
_entity_poly.type
_entity_poly.pdbx_seq_one_letter_code
_entity_poly.pdbx_strand_id
1 'polypeptide(L)'
;PLDISTNIRLNVEWPRAMRAFYKNPFLGTGYSSITLATDNDYLRALGETGLLGLLSFLALLLGIGKFLFAQLKKVSGIDKIIIVSALGIFISFLTTATFIDVFESSKIAILFWAFMGLAFSTKQS
;
A
#
# COMPACT_ATOMS: atom_id res chain seq x y z
N PRO A 1 -23.23 -18.26 6.14
CA PRO A 1 -22.14 -18.76 5.26
C PRO A 1 -21.22 -17.60 4.89
N LEU A 2 -19.90 -17.71 5.15
CA LEU A 2 -18.93 -16.75 4.60
C LEU A 2 -18.99 -16.84 3.07
N ASP A 3 -18.89 -15.70 2.38
CA ASP A 3 -18.80 -15.67 0.92
C ASP A 3 -17.58 -16.50 0.44
N ILE A 4 -17.71 -17.12 -0.73
CA ILE A 4 -16.69 -18.02 -1.32
C ILE A 4 -15.36 -17.29 -1.46
N SER A 5 -15.41 -16.03 -1.91
CA SER A 5 -14.25 -15.15 -2.06
C SER A 5 -13.48 -14.95 -0.75
N THR A 6 -14.19 -14.68 0.33
CA THR A 6 -13.60 -14.42 1.66
C THR A 6 -13.03 -15.70 2.27
N ASN A 7 -13.70 -16.84 2.06
CA ASN A 7 -13.20 -18.15 2.50
C ASN A 7 -11.88 -18.54 1.81
N ILE A 8 -11.75 -18.28 0.50
CA ILE A 8 -10.51 -18.57 -0.24
C ILE A 8 -9.36 -17.72 0.30
N ARG A 9 -9.60 -16.42 0.51
CA ARG A 9 -8.60 -15.48 1.06
C ARG A 9 -8.05 -15.95 2.40
N LEU A 10 -8.95 -16.19 3.36
CA LEU A 10 -8.57 -16.49 4.74
C LEU A 10 -8.00 -17.91 4.92
N ASN A 11 -8.51 -18.90 4.20
CA ASN A 11 -8.12 -20.30 4.40
C ASN A 11 -6.99 -20.77 3.47
N VAL A 12 -6.80 -20.12 2.32
CA VAL A 12 -5.85 -20.57 1.30
C VAL A 12 -4.77 -19.53 1.06
N GLU A 13 -5.16 -18.33 0.64
CA GLU A 13 -4.24 -17.32 0.09
C GLU A 13 -3.37 -16.67 1.18
N TRP A 14 -3.97 -16.18 2.26
CA TRP A 14 -3.24 -15.55 3.36
C TRP A 14 -2.33 -16.55 4.09
N PRO A 15 -2.78 -17.78 4.42
CA PRO A 15 -1.87 -18.80 4.96
C PRO A 15 -0.73 -19.16 4.00
N ARG A 16 -0.95 -19.13 2.68
CA ARG A 16 0.10 -19.37 1.69
C ARG A 16 1.15 -18.27 1.70
N ALA A 17 0.74 -17.01 1.75
CA ALA A 17 1.64 -15.86 1.88
C ALA A 17 2.49 -15.96 3.18
N MET A 18 1.85 -16.33 4.29
CA MET A 18 2.57 -16.57 5.56
C MET A 18 3.57 -17.72 5.45
N ARG A 19 3.22 -18.84 4.80
CA ARG A 19 4.17 -19.94 4.55
C ARG A 19 5.36 -19.51 3.70
N ALA A 20 5.16 -18.63 2.71
CA ALA A 20 6.26 -18.09 1.91
C ALA A 20 7.18 -17.21 2.77
N PHE A 21 6.61 -16.33 3.60
CA PHE A 21 7.37 -15.54 4.56
C PHE A 21 8.24 -16.42 5.48
N TYR A 22 7.70 -17.50 6.04
CA TYR A 22 8.46 -18.41 6.91
C TYR A 22 9.64 -19.11 6.23
N LYS A 23 9.66 -19.22 4.88
CA LYS A 23 10.81 -19.80 4.16
C LYS A 23 12.01 -18.87 4.16
N ASN A 24 11.78 -17.56 4.05
CA ASN A 24 12.84 -16.56 4.08
C ASN A 24 12.32 -15.26 4.70
N PRO A 25 12.32 -15.14 6.04
CA PRO A 25 11.68 -14.02 6.72
C PRO A 25 12.32 -12.66 6.44
N PHE A 26 13.62 -12.62 6.11
CA PHE A 26 14.34 -11.36 5.92
C PHE A 26 14.17 -10.79 4.51
N LEU A 27 14.38 -11.63 3.48
CA LEU A 27 14.42 -11.20 2.08
C LEU A 27 13.21 -11.69 1.25
N GLY A 28 12.38 -12.56 1.80
CA GLY A 28 11.25 -13.14 1.10
C GLY A 28 11.65 -14.18 0.05
N THR A 29 10.66 -14.65 -0.70
CA THR A 29 10.83 -15.69 -1.73
C THR A 29 11.02 -15.14 -3.15
N GLY A 30 11.12 -13.82 -3.30
CA GLY A 30 11.30 -13.12 -4.59
C GLY A 30 9.99 -12.52 -5.13
N TYR A 31 10.11 -11.52 -5.99
CA TYR A 31 8.95 -10.90 -6.65
C TYR A 31 8.18 -11.89 -7.50
N SER A 32 6.84 -11.80 -7.48
CA SER A 32 5.93 -12.71 -8.18
C SER A 32 6.06 -14.19 -7.79
N SER A 33 6.73 -14.48 -6.66
CA SER A 33 6.84 -15.84 -6.13
C SER A 33 5.56 -16.31 -5.44
N ILE A 34 4.70 -15.38 -5.03
CA ILE A 34 3.36 -15.68 -4.54
C ILE A 34 2.39 -15.41 -5.69
N THR A 35 1.42 -16.32 -5.88
CA THR A 35 0.47 -16.17 -6.98
C THR A 35 -0.34 -14.86 -6.87
N LEU A 36 -0.86 -14.42 -8.01
CA LEU A 36 -1.55 -13.14 -8.18
C LEU A 36 -2.79 -12.95 -7.30
N ALA A 37 -3.27 -13.97 -6.59
CA ALA A 37 -4.55 -13.97 -5.86
C ALA A 37 -4.43 -13.75 -4.34
N THR A 38 -3.32 -13.21 -3.84
CA THR A 38 -3.15 -13.00 -2.38
C THR A 38 -4.20 -12.04 -1.81
N ASP A 39 -4.66 -11.07 -2.61
CA ASP A 39 -5.70 -10.10 -2.24
C ASP A 39 -5.35 -9.36 -0.92
N ASN A 40 -4.05 -9.04 -0.75
CA ASN A 40 -3.52 -8.32 0.40
C ASN A 40 -2.06 -7.91 0.10
N ASP A 41 -1.84 -6.64 -0.24
CA ASP A 41 -0.53 -6.10 -0.61
C ASP A 41 0.49 -6.27 0.53
N TYR A 42 0.07 -6.15 1.79
CA TYR A 42 0.98 -6.27 2.93
C TYR A 42 1.47 -7.71 3.12
N LEU A 43 0.57 -8.70 3.01
CA LEU A 43 0.94 -10.11 3.08
C LEU A 43 1.76 -10.54 1.86
N ARG A 44 1.45 -10.00 0.68
CA ARG A 44 2.24 -10.19 -0.52
C ARG A 44 3.66 -9.65 -0.32
N ALA A 45 3.80 -8.38 0.08
CA ALA A 45 5.10 -7.78 0.35
C ALA A 45 5.88 -8.58 1.41
N LEU A 46 5.21 -9.00 2.48
CA LEU A 46 5.81 -9.82 3.54
C LEU A 46 6.36 -11.15 3.00
N GLY A 47 5.63 -11.86 2.14
CA GLY A 47 6.08 -13.13 1.61
C GLY A 47 7.09 -13.01 0.46
N GLU A 48 6.93 -12.04 -0.44
CA GLU A 48 7.78 -11.87 -1.63
C GLU A 48 9.10 -11.17 -1.31
N THR A 49 9.08 -10.16 -0.44
CA THR A 49 10.23 -9.30 -0.14
C THR A 49 10.70 -9.40 1.31
N GLY A 50 10.01 -10.20 2.12
CA GLY A 50 10.35 -10.39 3.52
C GLY A 50 10.06 -9.16 4.37
N LEU A 51 10.57 -9.19 5.60
CA LEU A 51 10.46 -8.09 6.54
C LEU A 51 11.16 -6.83 6.04
N LEU A 52 12.31 -6.96 5.37
CA LEU A 52 13.06 -5.80 4.88
C LEU A 52 12.27 -5.01 3.82
N GLY A 53 11.67 -5.70 2.84
CA GLY A 53 10.87 -5.04 1.83
C GLY A 53 9.58 -4.48 2.38
N LEU A 54 8.87 -5.22 3.24
CA LEU A 54 7.67 -4.71 3.92
C LEU A 54 7.98 -3.45 4.76
N LEU A 55 9.02 -3.48 5.59
CA LEU A 55 9.39 -2.33 6.43
C LEU A 55 9.84 -1.13 5.59
N SER A 56 10.55 -1.36 4.49
CA SER A 56 10.94 -0.30 3.56
C SER A 56 9.71 0.34 2.91
N PHE A 57 8.75 -0.47 2.49
CA PHE A 57 7.50 0.00 1.91
C PHE A 57 6.64 0.77 2.93
N LEU A 58 6.51 0.24 4.16
CA LEU A 58 5.82 0.95 5.24
C LEU A 58 6.54 2.25 5.61
N ALA A 59 7.87 2.27 5.64
CA ALA A 59 8.64 3.49 5.90
C ALA A 59 8.40 4.56 4.83
N LEU A 60 8.32 4.17 3.55
CA LEU A 60 7.95 5.06 2.45
C LEU A 60 6.56 5.65 2.67
N LEU A 61 5.56 4.81 2.92
CA LEU A 61 4.18 5.25 3.17
C LEU A 61 4.09 6.17 4.40
N LEU A 62 4.78 5.84 5.48
CA LEU A 62 4.86 6.69 6.68
C LEU A 62 5.50 8.04 6.37
N GLY A 63 6.54 8.08 5.53
CA GLY A 63 7.16 9.32 5.06
C GLY A 63 6.18 10.20 4.30
N ILE A 64 5.45 9.62 3.34
CA ILE A 64 4.40 10.29 2.58
C ILE A 64 3.30 10.81 3.52
N GLY A 65 2.78 9.97 4.41
CA GLY A 65 1.75 10.36 5.37
C GLY A 65 2.20 11.53 6.24
N LYS A 66 3.40 11.46 6.84
CA LYS A 66 3.98 12.56 7.63
C LYS A 66 4.05 13.87 6.84
N PHE A 67 4.48 13.81 5.59
CA PHE A 67 4.51 14.97 4.70
C PHE A 67 3.11 15.57 4.50
N LEU A 68 2.12 14.76 4.12
CA LEU A 68 0.75 15.21 3.88
C LEU A 68 0.13 15.86 5.12
N PHE A 69 0.27 15.22 6.28
CA PHE A 69 -0.24 15.76 7.55
C PHE A 69 0.44 17.07 7.96
N ALA A 70 1.75 17.19 7.72
CA ALA A 70 2.48 18.42 7.99
C ALA A 70 2.03 19.56 7.06
N GLN A 71 1.76 19.27 5.79
CA GLN A 71 1.36 20.27 4.80
C GLN A 71 -0.06 20.81 5.04
N LEU A 72 -0.97 20.03 5.62
CA LEU A 72 -2.35 20.48 5.91
C LEU A 72 -2.43 21.82 6.65
N LYS A 73 -1.44 22.14 7.48
CA LYS A 73 -1.37 23.38 8.27
C LYS A 73 -0.58 24.51 7.60
N LYS A 74 0.19 24.20 6.54
CA LYS A 74 1.15 25.10 5.90
C LYS A 74 0.69 25.66 4.57
N VAL A 75 -0.23 24.97 3.90
CA VAL A 75 -0.74 25.40 2.60
C VAL A 75 -2.13 25.99 2.70
N SER A 76 -2.46 26.90 1.79
CA SER A 76 -3.77 27.55 1.68
C SER A 76 -4.27 27.51 0.23
N GLY A 77 -5.53 27.88 0.00
CA GLY A 77 -6.12 27.90 -1.35
C GLY A 77 -6.13 26.53 -2.05
N ILE A 78 -5.75 26.51 -3.32
CA ILE A 78 -5.78 25.31 -4.18
C ILE A 78 -4.82 24.23 -3.66
N ASP A 79 -3.64 24.61 -3.18
CA ASP A 79 -2.66 23.66 -2.64
C ASP A 79 -3.22 22.88 -1.45
N LYS A 80 -4.05 23.52 -0.62
CA LYS A 80 -4.74 22.85 0.49
C LYS A 80 -5.75 21.82 0.00
N ILE A 81 -6.47 22.12 -1.08
CA ILE A 81 -7.42 21.18 -1.69
C ILE A 81 -6.65 19.96 -2.22
N ILE A 82 -5.53 20.17 -2.92
CA ILE A 82 -4.66 19.10 -3.42
C ILE A 82 -4.19 18.20 -2.27
N ILE A 83 -3.69 18.78 -1.17
CA ILE A 83 -3.22 18.00 0.00
C ILE A 83 -4.36 17.19 0.63
N VAL A 84 -5.54 17.80 0.82
CA VAL A 84 -6.70 17.09 1.41
C VAL A 84 -7.16 15.94 0.50
N SER A 85 -7.25 16.16 -0.81
CA SER A 85 -7.60 15.11 -1.78
C SER A 85 -6.55 13.99 -1.79
N ALA A 86 -5.26 14.33 -1.80
CA ALA A 86 -4.18 13.38 -1.73
C ALA A 86 -4.23 12.55 -0.44
N LEU A 87 -4.53 13.17 0.71
CA LEU A 87 -4.67 12.46 1.97
C LEU A 87 -5.85 11.48 1.97
N GLY A 88 -6.99 11.87 1.36
CA GLY A 88 -8.13 10.97 1.19
C GLY A 88 -7.79 9.74 0.34
N ILE A 89 -7.10 9.95 -0.79
CA ILE A 89 -6.61 8.87 -1.65
C ILE A 89 -5.61 8.00 -0.90
N PHE A 90 -4.69 8.62 -0.15
CA PHE A 90 -3.68 7.91 0.63
C PHE A 90 -4.32 6.96 1.65
N ILE A 91 -5.26 7.43 2.46
CA ILE A 91 -5.96 6.61 3.45
C ILE A 91 -6.80 5.51 2.77
N SER A 92 -7.46 5.83 1.65
CA SER A 92 -8.22 4.87 0.86
C SER A 92 -7.32 3.72 0.40
N PHE A 93 -6.18 4.03 -0.21
CA PHE A 93 -5.21 3.02 -0.66
C PHE A 93 -4.68 2.16 0.49
N LEU A 94 -4.31 2.76 1.62
CA LEU A 94 -3.83 1.99 2.78
C LEU A 94 -4.86 0.98 3.29
N THR A 95 -6.14 1.38 3.29
CA THR A 95 -7.25 0.51 3.72
C THR A 95 -7.49 -0.58 2.68
N THR A 96 -7.60 -0.20 1.42
CA THR A 96 -7.86 -1.08 0.28
C THR A 96 -6.76 -2.13 0.07
N ALA A 97 -5.49 -1.77 0.33
CA ALA A 97 -4.33 -2.67 0.29
C ALA A 97 -4.44 -3.89 1.23
N THR A 98 -5.34 -3.85 2.21
CA THR A 98 -5.60 -4.99 3.11
C THR A 98 -6.43 -6.09 2.42
N PHE A 99 -7.20 -5.72 1.39
CA PHE A 99 -8.21 -6.58 0.78
C PHE A 99 -8.01 -6.88 -0.70
N ILE A 100 -7.16 -6.10 -1.37
CA ILE A 100 -6.78 -6.29 -2.78
C ILE A 100 -5.33 -5.86 -2.98
N ASP A 101 -4.74 -6.30 -4.07
CA ASP A 101 -3.38 -5.92 -4.47
C ASP A 101 -3.40 -4.60 -5.28
N VAL A 102 -3.72 -3.49 -4.60
CA VAL A 102 -3.97 -2.17 -5.20
C VAL A 102 -2.70 -1.50 -5.71
N PHE A 103 -1.56 -1.73 -5.03
CA PHE A 103 -0.27 -1.17 -5.44
C PHE A 103 0.35 -1.91 -6.63
N GLU A 104 0.02 -3.19 -6.81
CA GLU A 104 0.52 -3.99 -7.94
C GLU A 104 -0.34 -3.84 -9.20
N SER A 105 -1.57 -3.38 -9.04
CA SER A 105 -2.42 -3.00 -10.16
C SER A 105 -1.94 -1.68 -10.76
N SER A 106 -1.12 -1.75 -11.81
CA SER A 106 -0.58 -0.57 -12.51
C SER A 106 -1.64 0.45 -12.94
N LYS A 107 -2.85 -0.01 -13.28
CA LYS A 107 -3.99 0.84 -13.65
C LYS A 107 -4.48 1.72 -12.51
N ILE A 108 -4.36 1.26 -11.27
CA ILE A 108 -4.86 1.93 -10.08
C ILE A 108 -3.72 2.65 -9.36
N ALA A 109 -2.57 1.99 -9.21
CA ALA A 109 -1.38 2.54 -8.58
C ALA A 109 -0.88 3.84 -9.25
N ILE A 110 -0.99 3.96 -10.58
CA ILE A 110 -0.58 5.18 -11.29
C ILE A 110 -1.37 6.42 -10.82
N LEU A 111 -2.65 6.25 -10.46
CA LEU A 111 -3.46 7.34 -9.93
C LEU A 111 -2.94 7.76 -8.56
N PHE A 112 -2.65 6.81 -7.67
CA PHE A 112 -2.06 7.11 -6.37
C PHE A 112 -0.76 7.90 -6.52
N TRP A 113 0.19 7.41 -7.33
CA TRP A 113 1.48 8.07 -7.48
C TRP A 113 1.36 9.45 -8.13
N ALA A 114 0.43 9.64 -9.06
CA ALA A 114 0.15 10.95 -9.65
C ALA A 114 -0.35 11.95 -8.60
N PHE A 115 -1.31 11.57 -7.77
CA PHE A 115 -1.83 12.43 -6.71
C PHE A 115 -0.79 12.71 -5.62
N MET A 116 0.05 11.74 -5.27
CA MET A 116 1.18 11.97 -4.37
C MET A 116 2.15 12.99 -4.99
N GLY A 117 2.52 12.82 -6.26
CA GLY A 117 3.39 13.77 -6.97
C GLY A 117 2.84 15.20 -6.98
N LEU A 118 1.53 15.36 -7.21
CA LEU A 118 0.86 16.66 -7.12
C LEU A 118 0.90 17.23 -5.70
N ALA A 119 0.70 16.41 -4.67
CA ALA A 119 0.82 16.86 -3.28
C ALA A 119 2.24 17.34 -2.95
N PHE A 120 3.27 16.65 -3.44
CA PHE A 120 4.67 17.02 -3.23
C PHE A 120 5.09 18.31 -3.96
N SER A 121 4.36 18.73 -5.01
CA SER A 121 4.67 19.97 -5.73
C SER A 121 4.11 21.24 -5.07
N THR A 122 3.23 21.10 -4.07
CA THR A 122 2.62 22.23 -3.34
C THR A 122 3.68 23.10 -2.68
N LYS A 123 3.53 24.42 -2.79
CA LYS A 123 4.49 25.38 -2.22
C LYS A 123 4.01 25.84 -0.86
N GLN A 124 4.94 25.98 0.08
CA GLN A 124 4.65 26.61 1.36
C GLN A 124 4.37 28.10 1.08
N SER A 125 3.19 28.57 1.49
CA SER A 125 2.77 29.97 1.41
C SER A 125 3.10 30.72 2.68
#